data_AF-A0A962NZX8-F1
#
_entry.id   AF-A0A962NZX8-F1
#
_cell.length_a   1.000
_cell.length_b   1.000
_cell.length_c   1.000
_cell.angle_alpha   90.00
_cell.angle_beta   90.00
_cell.angle_gamma   90.00
#
_symmetry.space_group_name_H-M   'P 1'
#
loop_
_entity.id
_entity.type
_entity.pdbx_description
1 polymer ?
#
loop_
_entity_poly.entity_id
_entity_poly.type
_entity_poly.pdbx_seq_one_letter_code
_entity_poly.pdbx_strand_id
1 'polypeptide(L)'
;MAKDLIVKDNVLINASYSLDLTEQRLILLAILEAREKGHSTDKDLTVHAESYISNFRVHKNTAYEALKNACNNLFERKFSYQKLTDKGNIENIRSRWVQRISYVENEALVRFRFSDDVIPLITQLEQHFTSYELEQVSNLTSIYAIRLYELLIAWRSTGNVSMIEISDFRKKLGVQDDEYPRIDNFKRKVLNIAITQINEHTDITVDYEQHKAGRTITGFSFTFTQKKQPKDVTPKAKKSAEKPKKTKQEEQLDWMTADILERFQSLSAEQQAEALRRTEKKLSALSRVRLGAAKAAGVKHLIAEFGLDINEAMMTL
;
A
#
# COMPACT_ATOMS: atom_id res chain seq x y z
N MET A 1 23.95 2.72 -0.16
CA MET A 1 23.36 2.00 0.98
C MET A 1 22.24 1.13 0.44
N ALA A 2 21.99 -0.05 1.03
CA ALA A 2 20.78 -0.79 0.70
C ALA A 2 19.58 0.13 0.95
N LYS A 3 18.61 0.16 0.05
CA LYS A 3 17.39 0.94 0.28
C LYS A 3 16.64 0.26 1.42
N ASP A 4 16.36 0.99 2.50
CA ASP A 4 15.54 0.56 3.63
C ASP A 4 14.10 0.35 3.15
N LEU A 5 13.88 -0.75 2.45
CA LEU A 5 12.67 -1.04 1.72
C LEU A 5 11.76 -1.90 2.59
N ILE A 6 10.61 -1.31 2.93
CA ILE A 6 9.51 -1.94 3.65
C ILE A 6 8.67 -2.72 2.64
N VAL A 7 8.26 -3.94 3.02
CA VAL A 7 7.36 -4.77 2.23
C VAL A 7 6.26 -5.29 3.16
N LYS A 8 5.00 -5.15 2.73
CA LYS A 8 3.80 -5.57 3.48
C LYS A 8 2.76 -6.12 2.53
N ASP A 9 2.07 -7.17 2.95
CA ASP A 9 0.97 -7.75 2.20
C ASP A 9 -0.22 -6.77 2.12
N ASN A 10 -0.91 -6.77 0.99
CA ASN A 10 -2.08 -5.92 0.77
C ASN A 10 -3.21 -6.19 1.76
N VAL A 11 -3.34 -7.40 2.30
CA VAL A 11 -4.25 -7.75 3.40
C VAL A 11 -3.92 -6.94 4.64
N LEU A 12 -2.63 -6.84 5.02
CA LEU A 12 -2.21 -6.03 6.16
C LEU A 12 -2.39 -4.53 5.86
N ILE A 13 -2.09 -4.08 4.64
CA ILE A 13 -2.32 -2.70 4.23
C ILE A 13 -3.80 -2.32 4.33
N ASN A 14 -4.72 -3.23 4.00
CA ASN A 14 -6.17 -3.01 4.08
C ASN A 14 -6.81 -3.39 5.43
N ALA A 15 -6.05 -3.99 6.36
CA ALA A 15 -6.58 -4.41 7.64
C ALA A 15 -7.05 -3.21 8.49
N SER A 16 -8.06 -3.47 9.32
CA SER A 16 -8.53 -2.49 10.30
C SER A 16 -7.73 -2.66 11.59
N TYR A 17 -7.00 -1.61 11.96
CA TYR A 17 -6.26 -1.52 13.21
C TYR A 17 -5.99 -0.07 13.58
N SER A 18 -5.79 0.17 14.87
CA SER A 18 -5.39 1.47 15.39
C SER A 18 -4.13 1.28 16.23
N LEU A 19 -3.06 1.91 15.74
CA LEU A 19 -1.74 1.93 16.34
C LEU A 19 -1.29 3.37 16.46
N ASP A 20 -0.66 3.71 17.58
CA ASP A 20 0.00 4.99 17.75
C ASP A 20 1.23 5.11 16.85
N LEU A 21 1.77 6.32 16.76
CA LEU A 21 2.89 6.61 15.87
C LEU A 21 4.14 5.78 16.22
N THR A 22 4.41 5.57 17.50
CA THR A 22 5.60 4.84 17.94
C THR A 22 5.42 3.34 17.69
N GLU A 23 4.21 2.80 17.89
CA GLU A 23 3.84 1.42 17.54
C GLU A 23 4.01 1.16 16.04
N GLN A 24 3.54 2.07 15.18
CA GLN A 24 3.73 1.93 13.73
C GLN A 24 5.21 1.95 13.34
N ARG A 25 5.99 2.88 13.90
CA ARG A 25 7.43 3.00 13.63
C ARG A 25 8.21 1.79 14.12
N LEU A 26 7.84 1.24 15.28
CA LEU A 26 8.40 0.01 15.83
C LEU A 26 8.20 -1.17 14.87
N ILE A 27 7.00 -1.34 14.31
CA ILE A 27 6.71 -2.37 13.30
C ILE A 27 7.56 -2.17 12.05
N LEU A 28 7.69 -0.93 11.55
CA LEU A 28 8.51 -0.65 10.36
C LEU A 28 9.98 -1.02 10.57
N LEU A 29 10.57 -0.68 11.71
CA LEU A 29 11.95 -1.06 12.04
C LEU A 29 12.11 -2.58 12.14
N ALA A 30 11.14 -3.26 12.72
CA ALA A 30 11.18 -4.71 12.83
C ALA A 30 11.01 -5.43 11.49
N ILE A 31 10.24 -4.87 10.55
CA ILE A 31 10.16 -5.40 9.17
C ILE A 31 11.53 -5.29 8.49
N LEU A 32 12.24 -4.17 8.64
CA LEU A 32 13.60 -4.02 8.11
C LEU A 32 14.54 -5.07 8.69
N GLU A 33 14.53 -5.23 10.01
CA GLU A 33 15.38 -6.20 10.69
C GLU A 33 15.05 -7.65 10.31
N ALA A 34 13.75 -8.00 10.21
CA ALA A 34 13.32 -9.32 9.77
C ALA A 34 13.87 -9.66 8.38
N ARG A 35 13.90 -8.66 7.49
CA ARG A 35 14.43 -8.79 6.14
C ARG A 35 15.94 -8.96 6.12
N GLU A 36 16.68 -8.18 6.91
CA GLU A 36 18.13 -8.33 7.06
C GLU A 36 18.53 -9.71 7.58
N LYS A 37 17.70 -10.28 8.47
CA LYS A 37 17.89 -11.62 9.04
C LYS A 37 17.38 -12.76 8.15
N GLY A 38 17.01 -12.48 6.89
CA GLY A 38 16.56 -13.49 5.94
C GLY A 38 15.21 -14.12 6.27
N HIS A 39 14.31 -13.36 6.90
CA HIS A 39 12.94 -13.76 7.21
C HIS A 39 12.82 -14.95 8.18
N SER A 40 13.80 -15.17 9.07
CA SER A 40 13.68 -16.21 10.10
C SER A 40 12.58 -15.85 11.11
N THR A 41 11.38 -16.40 10.91
CA THR A 41 10.13 -16.09 11.64
C THR A 41 10.11 -16.57 13.09
N ASP A 42 10.97 -17.53 13.44
CA ASP A 42 10.97 -18.18 14.77
C ASP A 42 11.79 -17.43 15.82
N LYS A 43 12.38 -16.28 15.46
CA LYS A 43 13.29 -15.53 16.33
C LYS A 43 12.69 -14.19 16.72
N ASP A 44 13.07 -13.75 17.91
CA ASP A 44 12.71 -12.42 18.39
C ASP A 44 13.43 -11.36 17.52
N LEU A 45 12.66 -10.39 17.04
CA LEU A 45 13.16 -9.18 16.38
C LEU A 45 13.61 -8.20 17.46
N THR A 46 14.72 -7.51 17.22
CA THR A 46 15.47 -6.64 18.15
C THR A 46 15.59 -5.23 17.58
N VAL A 47 14.78 -4.31 18.09
CA VAL A 47 14.83 -2.90 17.70
C VAL A 47 15.65 -2.11 18.74
N HIS A 48 16.75 -1.52 18.29
CA HIS A 48 17.57 -0.63 19.11
C HIS A 48 17.04 0.80 19.10
N ALA A 49 17.17 1.50 20.24
CA ALA A 49 16.82 2.92 20.34
C ALA A 49 17.61 3.78 19.33
N GLU A 50 18.86 3.42 19.02
CA GLU A 50 19.69 4.12 18.01
C GLU A 50 19.07 4.07 16.61
N SER A 51 18.51 2.93 16.21
CA SER A 51 17.79 2.78 14.94
C SER A 51 16.53 3.65 14.92
N TYR A 52 15.84 3.79 16.04
CA TYR A 52 14.67 4.66 16.15
C TYR A 52 15.04 6.15 16.07
N ILE A 53 16.13 6.56 16.72
CA ILE A 53 16.67 7.94 16.68
C ILE A 53 17.08 8.31 15.26
N SER A 54 17.90 7.48 14.62
CA SER A 54 18.46 7.76 13.29
C SER A 54 17.39 7.83 12.21
N ASN A 55 16.44 6.90 12.20
CA ASN A 55 15.41 6.83 11.17
C ASN A 55 14.30 7.90 11.32
N PHE A 56 13.91 8.24 12.56
CA PHE A 56 12.75 9.11 12.80
C PHE A 56 13.08 10.45 13.47
N ARG A 57 14.37 10.77 13.62
CA ARG A 57 14.87 12.06 14.17
C ARG A 57 14.29 12.39 15.55
N VAL A 58 14.08 11.37 16.38
CA VAL A 58 13.53 11.55 17.73
C VAL A 58 14.63 11.93 18.74
N HIS A 59 14.23 12.57 19.84
CA HIS A 59 15.18 12.92 20.91
C HIS A 59 15.74 11.67 21.59
N LYS A 60 17.08 11.58 21.67
CA LYS A 60 17.80 10.46 22.26
C LYS A 60 17.31 10.06 23.65
N ASN A 61 17.05 11.05 24.51
CA ASN A 61 16.71 10.83 25.92
C ASN A 61 15.35 10.15 26.12
N THR A 62 14.45 10.21 25.14
CA THR A 62 13.09 9.64 25.24
C THR A 62 12.89 8.45 24.31
N ALA A 63 13.85 8.16 23.42
CA ALA A 63 13.72 7.14 22.40
C ALA A 63 13.49 5.74 22.97
N TYR A 64 14.30 5.32 23.95
CA TYR A 64 14.16 4.00 24.57
C TYR A 64 12.81 3.84 25.28
N GLU A 65 12.43 4.82 26.12
CA GLU A 65 11.18 4.75 26.87
C GLU A 65 9.96 4.75 25.94
N ALA A 66 10.02 5.50 24.84
CA ALA A 66 9.01 5.45 23.79
C ALA A 66 8.89 4.05 23.16
N LEU A 67 10.01 3.40 22.81
CA LEU A 67 9.99 2.03 22.27
C LEU A 67 9.47 1.01 23.29
N LYS A 68 9.86 1.14 24.56
CA LYS A 68 9.40 0.28 25.66
C LYS A 68 7.88 0.38 25.81
N ASN A 69 7.34 1.60 25.85
CA ASN A 69 5.90 1.84 25.92
C ASN A 69 5.17 1.33 24.68
N ALA A 70 5.74 1.54 23.49
CA ALA A 70 5.17 1.02 22.25
C ALA A 70 5.12 -0.51 22.22
N CYS A 71 6.14 -1.21 22.73
CA CYS A 71 6.10 -2.67 22.85
C CYS A 71 4.97 -3.14 23.78
N ASN A 72 4.84 -2.50 24.95
CA ASN A 72 3.78 -2.82 25.90
C ASN A 72 2.39 -2.59 25.30
N ASN A 73 2.18 -1.45 24.62
CA ASN A 73 0.92 -1.16 23.94
C ASN A 73 0.65 -2.18 22.83
N LEU A 74 1.65 -2.45 21.97
CA LEU A 74 1.53 -3.36 20.83
C LEU A 74 1.14 -4.79 21.24
N PHE A 75 1.56 -5.24 22.43
CA PHE A 75 1.17 -6.55 22.99
C PHE A 75 -0.33 -6.68 23.26
N GLU A 76 -1.01 -5.57 23.57
CA GLU A 76 -2.45 -5.51 23.77
C GLU A 76 -3.24 -5.25 22.48
N ARG A 77 -2.54 -4.84 21.40
CA ARG A 77 -3.18 -4.53 20.12
C ARG A 77 -3.64 -5.78 19.40
N LYS A 78 -4.77 -5.61 18.72
CA LYS A 78 -5.35 -6.60 17.81
C LYS A 78 -5.61 -5.93 16.46
N PHE A 79 -5.65 -6.73 15.42
CA PHE A 79 -6.10 -6.32 14.10
C PHE A 79 -7.19 -7.27 13.62
N SER A 80 -7.94 -6.84 12.61
CA SER A 80 -8.94 -7.69 11.98
C SER A 80 -8.91 -7.53 10.47
N TYR A 81 -9.08 -8.66 9.78
CA TYR A 81 -9.12 -8.73 8.32
C TYR A 81 -10.12 -9.80 7.89
N GLN A 82 -10.50 -9.76 6.61
CA GLN A 82 -11.42 -10.71 6.01
C GLN A 82 -10.68 -11.55 4.98
N LYS A 83 -10.99 -12.84 4.94
CA LYS A 83 -10.55 -13.74 3.87
C LYS A 83 -11.72 -14.55 3.34
N LEU A 84 -11.60 -15.06 2.13
CA LEU A 84 -12.58 -16.01 1.59
C LEU A 84 -12.20 -17.43 2.03
N THR A 85 -13.19 -18.19 2.45
CA THR A 85 -13.06 -19.63 2.67
C THR A 85 -13.00 -20.36 1.33
N ASP A 86 -12.56 -21.63 1.33
CA ASP A 86 -12.58 -22.51 0.13
C ASP A 86 -13.97 -22.63 -0.53
N LYS A 87 -15.03 -22.33 0.23
CA LYS A 87 -16.43 -22.35 -0.22
C LYS A 87 -16.94 -20.98 -0.67
N GLY A 88 -16.09 -19.96 -0.74
CA GLY A 88 -16.44 -18.59 -1.15
C GLY A 88 -17.13 -17.74 -0.09
N ASN A 89 -17.27 -18.22 1.16
CA ASN A 89 -17.85 -17.43 2.25
C ASN A 89 -16.81 -16.50 2.88
N ILE A 90 -17.26 -15.36 3.43
CA ILE A 90 -16.41 -14.42 4.16
C ILE A 90 -16.11 -14.96 5.57
N GLU A 91 -14.82 -15.12 5.87
CA GLU A 91 -14.30 -15.42 7.21
C GLU A 91 -13.72 -14.13 7.82
N ASN A 92 -14.16 -13.79 9.03
CA ASN A 92 -13.67 -12.63 9.77
C ASN A 92 -12.63 -13.09 10.80
N ILE A 93 -11.37 -12.66 10.63
CA ILE A 93 -10.27 -13.03 11.51
C ILE A 93 -9.94 -11.87 12.43
N ARG A 94 -9.64 -12.20 13.69
CA ARG A 94 -9.09 -11.28 14.68
C ARG A 94 -7.87 -11.91 15.34
N SER A 95 -6.73 -11.23 15.23
CA SER A 95 -5.47 -11.71 15.80
C SER A 95 -4.72 -10.60 16.54
N ARG A 96 -3.75 -11.01 17.37
CA ARG A 96 -2.83 -10.10 18.06
C ARG A 96 -1.67 -9.72 17.13
N TRP A 97 -1.05 -8.57 17.36
CA TRP A 97 0.13 -8.16 16.59
C TRP A 97 1.37 -8.98 16.96
N VAL A 98 1.61 -9.13 18.26
CA VAL A 98 2.79 -9.79 18.80
C VAL A 98 2.38 -10.84 19.83
N GLN A 99 3.14 -11.93 19.86
CA GLN A 99 2.93 -13.04 20.80
C GLN A 99 3.89 -12.99 22.00
N ARG A 100 4.96 -12.21 21.89
CA ARG A 100 5.97 -12.04 22.94
C ARG A 100 6.62 -10.66 22.83
N ILE A 101 6.89 -10.05 23.98
CA ILE A 101 7.71 -8.84 24.12
C ILE A 101 8.76 -9.04 25.23
N SER A 102 9.87 -8.33 25.15
CA SER A 102 10.87 -8.17 26.21
C SER A 102 11.71 -6.92 25.94
N TYR A 103 12.45 -6.42 26.93
CA TYR A 103 13.27 -5.22 26.79
C TYR A 103 14.51 -5.34 27.67
N VAL A 104 15.60 -4.69 27.25
CA VAL A 104 16.88 -4.72 27.94
C VAL A 104 17.36 -3.27 28.13
N GLU A 105 17.15 -2.74 29.34
CA GLU A 105 17.41 -1.33 29.66
C GLU A 105 18.88 -0.94 29.44
N ASN A 106 19.81 -1.77 29.91
CA ASN A 106 21.26 -1.51 29.79
C ASN A 106 21.77 -1.58 28.34
N GLU A 107 21.03 -2.21 27.43
CA GLU A 107 21.35 -2.30 25.99
C GLU A 107 20.51 -1.33 25.14
N ALA A 108 19.61 -0.57 25.78
CA ALA A 108 18.67 0.35 25.13
C ALA A 108 17.93 -0.28 23.92
N LEU A 109 17.46 -1.52 24.08
CA LEU A 109 16.75 -2.25 23.04
C LEU A 109 15.47 -2.91 23.54
N VAL A 110 14.56 -3.14 22.59
CA VAL A 110 13.35 -3.93 22.79
C VAL A 110 13.40 -5.14 21.87
N ARG A 111 12.78 -6.24 22.30
CA ARG A 111 12.60 -7.44 21.50
C ARG A 111 11.15 -7.86 21.46
N PHE A 112 10.68 -8.30 20.31
CA PHE A 112 9.34 -8.85 20.19
C PHE A 112 9.26 -9.88 19.08
N ARG A 113 8.18 -10.68 19.14
CA ARG A 113 7.88 -11.68 18.13
C ARG A 113 6.49 -11.42 17.58
N PHE A 114 6.39 -11.24 16.27
CA PHE A 114 5.11 -11.19 15.57
C PHE A 114 4.31 -12.47 15.82
N SER A 115 2.98 -12.35 15.81
CA SER A 115 2.11 -13.52 15.82
C SER A 115 2.21 -14.29 14.50
N ASP A 116 1.82 -15.56 14.52
CA ASP A 116 1.83 -16.44 13.35
C ASP A 116 0.94 -15.91 12.22
N ASP A 117 -0.09 -15.11 12.53
CA ASP A 117 -0.94 -14.43 11.54
C ASP A 117 -0.26 -13.23 10.87
N VAL A 118 0.66 -12.53 11.57
CA VAL A 118 1.32 -11.33 11.02
C VAL A 118 2.54 -11.71 10.18
N ILE A 119 3.25 -12.75 10.59
CA ILE A 119 4.45 -13.27 9.91
C ILE A 119 4.27 -13.35 8.37
N PRO A 120 3.30 -14.11 7.82
CA PRO A 120 3.15 -14.24 6.37
C PRO A 120 2.90 -12.89 5.70
N LEU A 121 2.23 -11.97 6.38
CA LEU A 121 1.88 -10.65 5.87
C LEU A 121 3.06 -9.67 5.77
N ILE A 122 4.23 -10.01 6.32
CA ILE A 122 5.42 -9.16 6.29
C ILE A 122 6.68 -9.87 5.80
N THR A 123 6.70 -11.21 5.75
CA THR A 123 7.88 -12.00 5.36
C THR A 123 7.75 -12.72 4.04
N GLN A 124 6.54 -13.12 3.63
CA GLN A 124 6.35 -13.71 2.31
C GLN A 124 6.45 -12.58 1.28
N LEU A 125 7.06 -12.83 0.13
CA LEU A 125 7.29 -11.82 -0.91
C LEU A 125 6.64 -12.30 -2.22
N GLU A 126 5.37 -12.69 -2.13
CA GLU A 126 4.59 -13.20 -3.26
C GLU A 126 3.96 -12.05 -4.08
N GLN A 127 2.93 -12.32 -4.90
CA GLN A 127 2.39 -11.36 -5.89
C GLN A 127 1.57 -10.19 -5.31
N HIS A 128 1.21 -10.19 -4.01
CA HIS A 128 0.25 -9.25 -3.43
C HIS A 128 0.83 -8.31 -2.37
N PHE A 129 2.03 -7.77 -2.62
CA PHE A 129 2.74 -6.92 -1.67
C PHE A 129 2.84 -5.47 -2.13
N THR A 130 2.75 -4.58 -1.15
CA THR A 130 3.09 -3.17 -1.29
C THR A 130 4.48 -2.94 -0.75
N SER A 131 5.33 -2.26 -1.53
CA SER A 131 6.70 -1.93 -1.12
C SER A 131 7.01 -0.45 -1.26
N TYR A 132 7.72 0.12 -0.29
CA TYR A 132 8.14 1.52 -0.28
C TYR A 132 9.36 1.73 0.62
N GLU A 133 10.13 2.78 0.36
CA GLU A 133 11.29 3.14 1.18
C GLU A 133 10.83 3.73 2.53
N LEU A 134 11.48 3.35 3.63
CA LEU A 134 11.15 3.84 4.98
C LEU A 134 11.19 5.37 5.04
N GLU A 135 12.10 6.00 4.29
CA GLU A 135 12.23 7.46 4.20
C GLU A 135 10.92 8.15 3.79
N GLN A 136 10.07 7.49 3.00
CA GLN A 136 8.80 8.05 2.55
C GLN A 136 7.82 8.27 3.71
N VAL A 137 7.94 7.48 4.78
CA VAL A 137 7.05 7.57 5.94
C VAL A 137 7.74 8.07 7.20
N SER A 138 9.07 8.21 7.19
CA SER A 138 9.85 8.55 8.39
C SER A 138 9.56 9.95 8.93
N ASN A 139 9.30 10.91 8.03
CA ASN A 139 8.96 12.29 8.37
C ASN A 139 7.46 12.50 8.62
N LEU A 140 6.62 11.49 8.41
CA LEU A 140 5.20 11.57 8.71
C LEU A 140 4.98 11.48 10.23
N THR A 141 4.18 12.40 10.76
CA THR A 141 3.86 12.50 12.19
C THR A 141 2.41 12.13 12.50
N SER A 142 1.53 12.20 11.51
CA SER A 142 0.17 11.71 11.63
C SER A 142 0.12 10.22 11.32
N ILE A 143 -0.42 9.42 12.24
CA ILE A 143 -0.70 7.99 12.00
C ILE A 143 -1.58 7.79 10.76
N TYR A 144 -2.48 8.74 10.49
CA TYR A 144 -3.37 8.72 9.33
C TYR A 144 -2.63 9.03 8.03
N ALA A 145 -1.56 9.83 8.07
CA ALA A 145 -0.72 10.09 6.91
C ALA A 145 0.04 8.83 6.49
N ILE A 146 0.60 8.08 7.45
CA ILE A 146 1.28 6.81 7.19
C ILE A 146 0.30 5.80 6.57
N ARG A 147 -0.87 5.62 7.19
CA ARG A 147 -1.90 4.71 6.68
C ARG A 147 -2.42 5.10 5.31
N LEU A 148 -2.69 6.39 5.09
CA LEU A 148 -3.14 6.86 3.78
C LEU A 148 -2.05 6.67 2.72
N TYR A 149 -0.79 6.98 3.00
CA TYR A 149 0.32 6.74 2.08
C TYR A 149 0.41 5.26 1.68
N GLU A 150 0.37 4.36 2.65
CA GLU A 150 0.38 2.91 2.45
C GLU A 150 -0.79 2.44 1.55
N LEU A 151 -2.01 2.93 1.83
CA LEU A 151 -3.19 2.62 1.02
C LEU A 151 -3.06 3.12 -0.42
N LEU A 152 -2.49 4.30 -0.64
CA LEU A 152 -2.29 4.87 -1.97
C LEU A 152 -1.21 4.11 -2.74
N ILE A 153 -0.07 3.84 -2.09
CA ILE A 153 1.09 3.26 -2.75
C ILE A 153 0.89 1.78 -3.12
N ALA A 154 -0.09 1.10 -2.52
CA ALA A 154 -0.59 -0.18 -3.01
C ALA A 154 -1.13 -0.11 -4.45
N TRP A 155 -1.58 1.07 -4.88
CA TRP A 155 -2.07 1.37 -6.23
C TRP A 155 -1.06 2.17 -7.06
N ARG A 156 0.23 2.11 -6.71
CA ARG A 156 1.30 2.91 -7.37
C ARG A 156 1.35 2.71 -8.87
N SER A 157 0.94 1.54 -9.35
CA SER A 157 0.82 1.21 -10.75
C SER A 157 -0.25 2.11 -11.40
N THR A 158 -1.51 2.02 -10.98
CA THR A 158 -2.62 2.79 -11.57
C THR A 158 -2.51 4.29 -11.31
N GLY A 159 -1.94 4.71 -10.18
CA GLY A 159 -1.90 6.11 -9.75
C GLY A 159 -3.25 6.66 -9.26
N ASN A 160 -4.27 5.80 -9.18
CA ASN A 160 -5.62 6.18 -8.76
C ASN A 160 -6.22 5.10 -7.87
N VAL A 161 -6.92 5.53 -6.82
CA VAL A 161 -7.72 4.68 -5.95
C VAL A 161 -9.19 5.02 -6.20
N SER A 162 -9.96 4.02 -6.64
CA SER A 162 -11.40 4.13 -6.83
C SER A 162 -12.13 4.53 -5.55
N MET A 163 -13.40 4.92 -5.68
CA MET A 163 -14.20 5.37 -4.54
C MET A 163 -14.19 4.33 -3.41
N ILE A 164 -13.69 4.73 -2.25
CA ILE A 164 -13.80 4.01 -0.98
C ILE A 164 -14.96 4.62 -0.21
N GLU A 165 -15.89 3.78 0.25
CA GLU A 165 -17.02 4.18 1.08
C GLU A 165 -16.51 4.74 2.43
N ILE A 166 -17.19 5.76 2.96
CA ILE A 166 -16.70 6.52 4.12
C ILE A 166 -16.49 5.63 5.35
N SER A 167 -17.35 4.65 5.60
CA SER A 167 -17.22 3.76 6.75
C SER A 167 -16.02 2.82 6.59
N ASP A 168 -15.79 2.25 5.40
CA ASP A 168 -14.61 1.43 5.12
C ASP A 168 -13.31 2.25 5.19
N PHE A 169 -13.31 3.45 4.61
CA PHE A 169 -12.15 4.32 4.62
C PHE A 169 -11.69 4.69 6.03
N ARG A 170 -12.65 5.01 6.92
CA ARG A 170 -12.36 5.29 8.33
C ARG A 170 -11.72 4.11 9.04
N LYS A 171 -12.24 2.90 8.82
CA LYS A 171 -11.69 1.65 9.38
C LYS A 171 -10.27 1.39 8.88
N LYS A 172 -10.02 1.53 7.57
CA LYS A 172 -8.68 1.34 6.98
C LYS A 172 -7.64 2.33 7.54
N LEU A 173 -8.06 3.57 7.80
CA LEU A 173 -7.21 4.57 8.46
C LEU A 173 -7.02 4.34 9.97
N GLY A 174 -7.78 3.42 10.58
CA GLY A 174 -7.70 3.14 12.01
C GLY A 174 -8.42 4.16 12.90
N VAL A 175 -9.36 4.92 12.33
CA VAL A 175 -10.21 5.87 13.06
C VAL A 175 -11.32 5.08 13.76
N GLN A 176 -11.48 5.26 15.07
CA GLN A 176 -12.54 4.58 15.84
C GLN A 176 -13.94 5.09 15.46
N ASP A 177 -14.96 4.29 15.74
CA ASP A 177 -16.35 4.59 15.36
C ASP A 177 -16.87 5.89 16.01
N ASP A 178 -16.40 6.22 17.22
CA ASP A 178 -16.75 7.41 17.99
C ASP A 178 -15.85 8.63 17.72
N GLU A 179 -14.72 8.45 17.03
CA GLU A 179 -13.76 9.53 16.74
C GLU A 179 -14.18 10.38 15.55
N TYR A 180 -14.15 11.70 15.67
CA TYR A 180 -14.51 12.62 14.58
C TYR A 180 -15.85 12.27 13.88
N PRO A 181 -16.97 12.16 14.64
CA PRO A 181 -18.26 11.72 14.09
C PRO A 181 -18.80 12.70 13.05
N ARG A 182 -18.44 13.98 13.15
CA ARG A 182 -18.78 14.98 12.13
C ARG A 182 -17.78 14.93 10.99
N ILE A 183 -18.30 14.89 9.76
CA ILE A 183 -17.47 14.75 8.56
C ILE A 183 -16.49 15.92 8.37
N ASP A 184 -16.84 17.14 8.79
CA ASP A 184 -15.94 18.29 8.76
C ASP A 184 -14.74 18.11 9.69
N ASN A 185 -14.96 17.53 10.88
CA ASN A 185 -13.89 17.19 11.82
C ASN A 185 -13.01 16.07 11.27
N PHE A 186 -13.59 15.03 10.68
CA PHE A 186 -12.83 13.97 10.01
C PHE A 186 -11.95 14.56 8.90
N LYS A 187 -12.52 15.39 8.02
CA LYS A 187 -11.75 16.03 6.95
C LYS A 187 -10.61 16.88 7.50
N ARG A 188 -10.89 17.74 8.49
CA ARG A 188 -9.90 18.67 9.03
C ARG A 188 -8.79 17.99 9.84
N LYS A 189 -9.11 16.97 10.65
CA LYS A 189 -8.16 16.35 11.59
C LYS A 189 -7.53 15.06 11.09
N VAL A 190 -8.11 14.44 10.07
CA VAL A 190 -7.63 13.16 9.51
C VAL A 190 -7.18 13.37 8.08
N LEU A 191 -8.14 13.56 7.17
CA LEU A 191 -7.87 13.52 5.73
C LEU A 191 -6.93 14.64 5.27
N ASN A 192 -7.24 15.90 5.58
CA ASN A 192 -6.46 17.03 5.11
C ASN A 192 -5.05 17.04 5.71
N ILE A 193 -4.91 16.68 6.99
CA ILE A 193 -3.58 16.56 7.62
C ILE A 193 -2.77 15.47 6.93
N ALA A 194 -3.38 14.32 6.64
CA ALA A 194 -2.73 13.22 5.94
C ALA A 194 -2.27 13.63 4.53
N ILE A 195 -3.16 14.26 3.76
CA ILE A 195 -2.85 14.76 2.40
C ILE A 195 -1.72 15.79 2.43
N THR A 196 -1.76 16.77 3.34
CA THR A 196 -0.70 17.78 3.48
C THR A 196 0.63 17.13 3.77
N GLN A 197 0.72 16.24 4.77
CA GLN A 197 1.99 15.59 5.11
C GLN A 197 2.53 14.72 3.97
N ILE A 198 1.66 13.98 3.27
CA ILE A 198 2.06 13.18 2.11
C ILE A 198 2.64 14.08 1.02
N ASN A 199 1.94 15.18 0.71
CA ASN A 199 2.37 16.14 -0.31
C ASN A 199 3.65 16.90 0.06
N GLU A 200 3.97 17.05 1.34
CA GLU A 200 5.18 17.73 1.78
C GLU A 200 6.38 16.78 1.92
N HIS A 201 6.16 15.55 2.36
CA HIS A 201 7.24 14.70 2.88
C HIS A 201 7.47 13.38 2.13
N THR A 202 6.60 13.01 1.17
CA THR A 202 6.73 11.75 0.43
C THR A 202 7.13 11.96 -1.04
N ASP A 203 7.38 10.86 -1.73
CA ASP A 203 7.66 10.78 -3.17
C ASP A 203 6.43 10.95 -4.08
N ILE A 204 5.23 11.14 -3.53
CA ILE A 204 4.02 11.36 -4.31
C ILE A 204 3.36 12.70 -3.98
N THR A 205 2.59 13.19 -4.96
CA THR A 205 1.60 14.25 -4.76
C THR A 205 0.22 13.66 -4.97
N VAL A 206 -0.65 13.78 -3.97
CA VAL A 206 -2.00 13.24 -3.92
C VAL A 206 -3.05 14.36 -3.86
N ASP A 207 -4.16 14.12 -4.54
CA ASP A 207 -5.41 14.84 -4.42
C ASP A 207 -6.58 13.85 -4.26
N TYR A 208 -7.74 14.35 -3.83
CA TYR A 208 -8.93 13.53 -3.62
C TYR A 208 -10.20 14.20 -4.15
N GLU A 209 -11.11 13.35 -4.63
CA GLU A 209 -12.48 13.75 -4.92
C GLU A 209 -13.42 13.22 -3.84
N GLN A 210 -14.37 14.06 -3.42
CA GLN A 210 -15.41 13.66 -2.48
C GLN A 210 -16.69 13.29 -3.24
N HIS A 211 -17.24 12.13 -2.91
CA HIS A 211 -18.50 11.64 -3.49
C HIS A 211 -19.65 11.92 -2.55
N LYS A 212 -20.80 12.32 -3.09
CA LYS A 212 -21.98 12.72 -2.30
C LYS A 212 -23.26 12.08 -2.81
N ALA A 213 -24.13 11.71 -1.87
CA ALA A 213 -25.54 11.44 -2.11
C ALA A 213 -26.35 12.55 -1.45
N GLY A 214 -26.78 13.53 -2.24
CA GLY A 214 -27.40 14.75 -1.73
C GLY A 214 -26.45 15.55 -0.83
N ARG A 215 -26.80 15.71 0.45
CA ARG A 215 -26.00 16.45 1.43
C ARG A 215 -24.95 15.57 2.14
N THR A 216 -25.05 14.26 2.00
CA THR A 216 -24.21 13.30 2.71
C THR A 216 -23.01 12.91 1.87
N ILE A 217 -21.81 12.96 2.45
CA ILE A 217 -20.59 12.43 1.81
C ILE A 217 -20.61 10.92 1.95
N THR A 218 -20.53 10.20 0.83
CA THR A 218 -20.58 8.73 0.77
C THR A 218 -19.20 8.10 0.69
N GLY A 219 -18.19 8.83 0.24
CA GLY A 219 -16.85 8.28 0.10
C GLY A 219 -15.85 9.23 -0.57
N PHE A 220 -14.65 8.71 -0.80
CA PHE A 220 -13.54 9.44 -1.41
C PHE A 220 -12.84 8.57 -2.45
N SER A 221 -12.45 9.18 -3.56
CA SER A 221 -11.47 8.62 -4.50
C SER A 221 -10.20 9.45 -4.47
N PHE A 222 -9.08 8.85 -4.86
CA PHE A 222 -7.78 9.51 -4.80
C PHE A 222 -7.07 9.41 -6.14
N THR A 223 -6.37 10.47 -6.50
CA THR A 223 -5.43 10.47 -7.62
C THR A 223 -4.08 10.93 -7.11
N PHE A 224 -3.01 10.32 -7.58
CA PHE A 224 -1.67 10.69 -7.17
C PHE A 224 -0.65 10.46 -8.27
N THR A 225 0.42 11.24 -8.20
CA THR A 225 1.51 11.21 -9.18
C THR A 225 2.85 11.14 -8.46
N GLN A 226 3.82 10.46 -9.07
CA GLN A 226 5.19 10.46 -8.55
C GLN A 226 5.83 11.83 -8.76
N LYS A 227 6.43 12.36 -7.70
CA LYS A 227 7.29 13.53 -7.79
C LYS A 227 8.53 13.16 -8.56
N LYS A 228 9.01 14.10 -9.38
CA LYS A 228 10.31 13.97 -10.01
C LYS A 228 11.36 13.99 -8.91
N GLN A 229 12.00 12.86 -8.67
CA GLN A 229 13.19 12.78 -7.83
C GLN A 229 14.18 13.87 -8.28
N PRO A 230 14.70 14.72 -7.37
CA PRO A 230 15.80 15.60 -7.70
C PRO A 230 16.91 14.74 -8.28
N LYS A 231 17.36 15.06 -9.49
CA LYS A 231 18.57 14.42 -10.03
C LYS A 231 19.69 14.75 -9.06
N ASP A 232 20.24 13.71 -8.44
CA ASP A 232 21.43 13.80 -7.62
C ASP A 232 22.48 14.63 -8.38
N VAL A 233 22.79 15.82 -7.86
CA VAL A 233 23.75 16.76 -8.45
C VAL A 233 25.15 16.29 -8.07
N THR A 234 25.53 15.12 -8.57
CA THR A 234 26.95 14.75 -8.68
C THR A 234 27.51 15.43 -9.93
N PRO A 235 28.68 16.10 -9.87
CA PRO A 235 29.24 16.81 -11.02
C PRO A 235 29.51 15.83 -12.17
N LYS A 236 28.77 15.97 -13.28
CA LYS A 236 29.00 15.16 -14.49
C LYS A 236 30.35 15.52 -15.12
N ALA A 237 31.27 14.56 -15.10
CA ALA A 237 32.38 14.52 -16.03
C ALA A 237 31.85 14.51 -17.49
N LYS A 238 32.62 15.17 -18.37
CA LYS A 238 32.26 15.55 -19.75
C LYS A 238 31.88 14.38 -20.66
N LYS A 239 30.94 14.69 -21.57
CA LYS A 239 30.34 13.84 -22.62
C LYS A 239 31.33 13.39 -23.73
N SER A 240 31.08 12.19 -24.25
CA SER A 240 31.25 11.70 -25.63
C SER A 240 30.54 10.33 -25.68
N ALA A 241 29.66 9.91 -26.60
CA ALA A 241 29.19 10.35 -27.91
C ALA A 241 27.73 9.86 -28.16
N GLU A 242 27.10 10.35 -29.24
CA GLU A 242 25.78 10.00 -29.85
C GLU A 242 25.53 8.48 -30.04
N LYS A 243 24.33 7.84 -30.04
CA LYS A 243 22.92 8.03 -30.52
C LYS A 243 22.05 6.89 -29.89
N PRO A 244 20.72 6.66 -30.13
CA PRO A 244 19.70 7.37 -30.91
C PRO A 244 18.43 7.77 -30.11
N LYS A 245 17.56 8.59 -30.72
CA LYS A 245 16.21 8.91 -30.22
C LYS A 245 15.34 7.63 -30.14
N LYS A 246 14.83 7.29 -28.96
CA LYS A 246 13.64 6.45 -28.79
C LYS A 246 12.55 7.25 -28.07
N THR A 247 11.34 7.15 -28.59
CA THR A 247 10.18 7.98 -28.26
C THR A 247 9.59 7.52 -26.92
N LYS A 248 9.40 8.46 -25.99
CA LYS A 248 8.94 8.25 -24.59
C LYS A 248 7.53 7.67 -24.40
N GLN A 249 6.85 7.25 -25.47
CA GLN A 249 5.47 6.74 -25.41
C GLN A 249 5.37 5.22 -25.32
N GLU A 250 6.40 4.45 -25.72
CA GLU A 250 6.34 2.98 -25.71
C GLU A 250 6.60 2.34 -24.34
N GLU A 251 7.36 2.99 -23.45
CA GLU A 251 7.70 2.41 -22.12
C GLU A 251 6.58 2.53 -21.08
N GLN A 252 5.62 3.45 -21.27
CA GLN A 252 4.53 3.68 -20.31
C GLN A 252 3.35 2.71 -20.50
N LEU A 253 3.28 2.05 -21.67
CA LEU A 253 2.18 1.15 -22.05
C LEU A 253 2.44 -0.33 -21.65
N ASP A 254 3.67 -0.71 -21.29
CA ASP A 254 4.06 -2.12 -21.13
C ASP A 254 3.71 -2.70 -19.73
N TRP A 255 3.65 -1.86 -18.68
CA TRP A 255 3.35 -2.34 -17.31
C TRP A 255 1.85 -2.46 -17.00
N MET A 256 1.02 -1.57 -17.56
CA MET A 256 -0.44 -1.58 -17.38
C MET A 256 -1.04 -2.80 -18.10
N THR A 257 -0.54 -3.11 -19.29
CA THR A 257 -0.90 -4.30 -20.05
C THR A 257 -0.48 -5.58 -19.33
N ALA A 258 0.65 -5.58 -18.60
CA ALA A 258 1.08 -6.75 -17.82
C ALA A 258 0.16 -7.06 -16.63
N ASP A 259 -0.23 -6.06 -15.83
CA ASP A 259 -1.13 -6.23 -14.67
C ASP A 259 -2.54 -6.64 -15.10
N ILE A 260 -3.08 -6.02 -16.16
CA ILE A 260 -4.40 -6.41 -16.71
C ILE A 260 -4.34 -7.82 -17.30
N LEU A 261 -3.23 -8.18 -17.94
CA LEU A 261 -3.02 -9.52 -18.50
C LEU A 261 -2.99 -10.57 -17.39
N GLU A 262 -2.30 -10.28 -16.30
CA GLU A 262 -2.18 -11.18 -15.14
C GLU A 262 -3.53 -11.37 -14.45
N ARG A 263 -4.29 -10.29 -14.20
CA ARG A 263 -5.66 -10.36 -13.67
C ARG A 263 -6.61 -11.10 -14.59
N PHE A 264 -6.50 -10.87 -15.90
CA PHE A 264 -7.35 -11.56 -16.87
C PHE A 264 -7.01 -13.06 -16.93
N GLN A 265 -5.73 -13.43 -16.82
CA GLN A 265 -5.30 -14.82 -16.82
C GLN A 265 -5.61 -15.56 -15.53
N SER A 266 -5.74 -14.88 -14.39
CA SER A 266 -6.11 -15.49 -13.11
C SER A 266 -7.61 -15.78 -12.97
N LEU A 267 -8.46 -15.24 -13.85
CA LEU A 267 -9.89 -15.56 -13.92
C LEU A 267 -10.14 -16.97 -14.45
N SER A 268 -11.25 -17.59 -14.04
CA SER A 268 -11.72 -18.85 -14.65
C SER A 268 -12.07 -18.65 -16.12
N ALA A 269 -12.06 -19.73 -16.91
CA ALA A 269 -12.43 -19.65 -18.34
C ALA A 269 -13.84 -19.06 -18.56
N GLU A 270 -14.77 -19.30 -17.63
CA GLU A 270 -16.13 -18.75 -17.65
C GLU A 270 -16.13 -17.25 -17.35
N GLN A 271 -15.34 -16.81 -16.37
CA GLN A 271 -15.19 -15.39 -16.02
C GLN A 271 -14.48 -14.60 -17.13
N GLN A 272 -13.45 -15.18 -17.76
CA GLN A 272 -12.78 -14.60 -18.92
C GLN A 272 -13.76 -14.41 -20.10
N ALA A 273 -14.61 -15.42 -20.36
CA ALA A 273 -15.62 -15.34 -21.41
C ALA A 273 -16.68 -14.26 -21.11
N GLU A 274 -17.12 -14.16 -19.86
CA GLU A 274 -18.10 -13.15 -19.45
C GLU A 274 -17.51 -11.73 -19.45
N ALA A 275 -16.25 -11.53 -19.03
CA ALA A 275 -15.55 -10.25 -19.17
C ALA A 275 -15.53 -9.80 -20.64
N LEU A 276 -15.12 -10.69 -21.55
CA LEU A 276 -15.06 -10.38 -22.98
C LEU A 276 -16.43 -10.09 -23.59
N ARG A 277 -17.46 -10.83 -23.18
CA ARG A 277 -18.84 -10.59 -23.62
C ARG A 277 -19.36 -9.23 -23.16
N ARG A 278 -19.00 -8.80 -21.95
CA ARG A 278 -19.35 -7.47 -21.41
C ARG A 278 -18.58 -6.36 -22.12
N THR A 279 -17.29 -6.55 -22.38
CA THR A 279 -16.48 -5.63 -23.20
C THR A 279 -17.09 -5.48 -24.59
N GLU A 280 -17.43 -6.57 -25.26
CA GLU A 280 -18.01 -6.56 -26.61
C GLU A 280 -19.36 -5.80 -26.68
N LYS A 281 -20.19 -5.90 -25.64
CA LYS A 281 -21.47 -5.16 -25.55
C LYS A 281 -21.31 -3.65 -25.46
N LYS A 282 -20.21 -3.15 -24.87
CA LYS A 282 -19.93 -1.72 -24.72
C LYS A 282 -19.27 -1.11 -25.97
N LEU A 283 -18.75 -1.95 -26.87
CA LEU A 283 -17.99 -1.53 -28.05
C LEU A 283 -18.86 -1.23 -29.27
N SER A 284 -18.39 -0.26 -30.08
CA SER A 284 -18.94 0.07 -31.40
C SER A 284 -18.80 -1.11 -32.38
N ALA A 285 -19.60 -1.13 -33.46
CA ALA A 285 -19.54 -2.19 -34.46
C ALA A 285 -18.14 -2.38 -35.07
N LEU A 286 -17.42 -1.28 -35.34
CA LEU A 286 -16.05 -1.31 -35.86
C LEU A 286 -15.05 -1.86 -34.82
N SER A 287 -15.23 -1.48 -33.55
CA SER A 287 -14.37 -1.91 -32.44
C SER A 287 -14.57 -3.39 -32.09
N ARG A 288 -15.77 -3.96 -32.28
CA ARG A 288 -16.02 -5.40 -32.07
C ARG A 288 -15.29 -6.27 -33.10
N VAL A 289 -15.21 -5.83 -34.35
CA VAL A 289 -14.44 -6.54 -35.39
C VAL A 289 -12.95 -6.56 -35.02
N ARG A 290 -12.42 -5.45 -34.49
CA ARG A 290 -11.04 -5.38 -33.99
C ARG A 290 -10.82 -6.24 -32.74
N LEU A 291 -11.77 -6.28 -31.81
CA LEU A 291 -11.72 -7.16 -30.64
C LEU A 291 -11.64 -8.64 -31.05
N GLY A 292 -12.43 -9.04 -32.06
CA GLY A 292 -12.39 -10.40 -32.61
C GLY A 292 -11.05 -10.76 -33.24
N ALA A 293 -10.47 -9.84 -34.03
CA ALA A 293 -9.13 -10.01 -34.60
C ALA A 293 -8.05 -10.08 -33.51
N ALA A 294 -8.13 -9.22 -32.49
CA ALA A 294 -7.19 -9.20 -31.38
C ALA A 294 -7.26 -10.49 -30.54
N LYS A 295 -8.47 -11.05 -30.34
CA LYS A 295 -8.67 -12.34 -29.67
C LYS A 295 -8.02 -13.48 -30.45
N ALA A 296 -8.12 -13.48 -31.78
CA ALA A 296 -7.47 -14.48 -32.64
C ALA A 296 -5.94 -14.37 -32.64
N ALA A 297 -5.41 -13.16 -32.49
CA ALA A 297 -3.96 -12.91 -32.38
C ALA A 297 -3.36 -13.28 -31.02
N GLY A 298 -4.20 -13.58 -30.01
CA GLY A 298 -3.80 -14.10 -28.71
C GLY A 298 -3.97 -13.10 -27.56
N VAL A 299 -3.98 -13.64 -26.32
CA VAL A 299 -4.37 -12.90 -25.12
C VAL A 299 -3.48 -11.67 -24.85
N LYS A 300 -2.16 -11.75 -25.12
CA LYS A 300 -1.27 -10.59 -24.97
C LYS A 300 -1.65 -9.44 -25.89
N HIS A 301 -2.00 -9.74 -27.15
CA HIS A 301 -2.39 -8.74 -28.13
C HIS A 301 -3.77 -8.16 -27.81
N LEU A 302 -4.70 -9.02 -27.40
CA LEU A 302 -6.01 -8.64 -26.89
C LEU A 302 -5.94 -7.64 -25.72
N ILE A 303 -5.09 -7.91 -24.72
CA ILE A 303 -4.92 -7.01 -23.58
C ILE A 303 -4.13 -5.74 -23.94
N ALA A 304 -3.18 -5.82 -24.88
CA ALA A 304 -2.48 -4.64 -25.36
C ALA A 304 -3.42 -3.64 -26.06
N GLU A 305 -4.41 -4.14 -26.81
CA GLU A 305 -5.32 -3.28 -27.59
C GLU A 305 -6.60 -2.90 -26.82
N PHE A 306 -7.13 -3.79 -25.99
CA PHE A 306 -8.42 -3.60 -25.29
C PHE A 306 -8.32 -3.70 -23.77
N GLY A 307 -7.11 -3.64 -23.21
CA GLY A 307 -6.87 -3.88 -21.78
C GLY A 307 -7.73 -3.02 -20.85
N LEU A 308 -7.92 -1.73 -21.16
CA LEU A 308 -8.74 -0.84 -20.34
C LEU A 308 -10.22 -1.25 -20.32
N ASP A 309 -10.81 -1.55 -21.50
CA ASP A 309 -12.21 -1.97 -21.62
C ASP A 309 -12.45 -3.35 -20.98
N ILE A 310 -11.45 -4.23 -21.05
CA ILE A 310 -11.47 -5.55 -20.42
C ILE A 310 -11.36 -5.42 -18.90
N ASN A 311 -10.46 -4.56 -18.41
CA ASN A 311 -10.31 -4.29 -16.99
C ASN A 311 -11.59 -3.72 -16.37
N GLU A 312 -12.24 -2.76 -17.05
CA GLU A 312 -13.53 -2.23 -16.59
C GLU A 312 -14.62 -3.32 -16.54
N ALA A 313 -14.65 -4.22 -17.52
CA ALA A 313 -15.60 -5.34 -17.52
C ALA A 313 -15.32 -6.34 -16.38
N MET A 314 -14.04 -6.64 -16.10
CA MET A 314 -13.63 -7.54 -15.00
C MET A 314 -14.03 -6.99 -13.63
N MET A 315 -13.97 -5.68 -13.42
CA MET A 315 -14.34 -5.02 -12.14
C MET A 315 -15.84 -5.08 -11.83
N THR A 316 -16.66 -5.58 -12.75
CA THR A 316 -18.12 -5.72 -12.57
C THR A 316 -18.58 -7.17 -12.48
N LEU A 317 -17.68 -8.14 -12.63
CA LEU A 317 -17.95 -9.58 -12.54
C LEU A 317 -18.33 -10.00 -11.12
#